data_AF-A0A7W4IIS4-F1
#
_entry.id   AF-A0A7W4IIS4-F1
#
_cell.length_a   1.000
_cell.length_b   1.000
_cell.length_c   1.000
_cell.angle_alpha   90.00
_cell.angle_beta   90.00
_cell.angle_gamma   90.00
#
_symmetry.space_group_name_H-M   'P 1'
#
loop_
_entity.id
_entity.type
_entity.pdbx_description
1 polymer ?
#
loop_
_entity_poly.entity_id
_entity_poly.type
_entity_poly.pdbx_seq_one_letter_code
_entity_poly.pdbx_strand_id
1 'polypeptide(L)'
;MKNAIKACFALRRDRVLALFILAGFLSFLHFWGGSQPWPMTAGGGGGVACLLGFGIERFLDGRLAFHETDGLLPVAALRRQERRQYKMAWHLVGFGVAAFMMLVLRAALLPVIVPGYVAGALCGQVTLHVVRSIAPVRAAAVRRRVLIWPRRWLAGLGAAVVLAPVLLLVARLPDQTARLWLAGIGAAVIGLALTGIDHAVVRFMAGAGHAPWHVIRHHVRGLVAFCVPAALVAFLAIGPAGGGVLLAVSGGSLFLVSLNILVALLYAKQAASLVIMLTLAMIVVIANMLPIVLPLFLIMLIWQLVRRAAARTWIVA
;
A
#
# COMPACT_ATOMS: atom_id res chain seq x y z
N MET A 1 -23.02 8.72 5.57
CA MET A 1 -21.55 8.56 5.33
C MET A 1 -20.79 9.84 4.94
N LYS A 2 -21.37 11.06 4.99
CA LYS A 2 -20.67 12.31 4.58
C LYS A 2 -19.71 12.96 5.60
N ASN A 3 -19.56 12.42 6.83
CA ASN A 3 -18.99 13.18 7.93
C ASN A 3 -17.66 12.68 8.54
N ALA A 4 -17.08 11.55 8.13
CA ALA A 4 -15.88 11.04 8.82
C ALA A 4 -14.60 11.84 8.50
N ILE A 5 -14.36 12.17 7.22
CA ILE A 5 -13.23 13.04 6.81
C ILE A 5 -13.48 14.48 7.28
N LYS A 6 -14.70 14.99 7.12
CA LYS A 6 -15.06 16.33 7.61
C LYS A 6 -14.92 16.45 9.12
N ALA A 7 -15.24 15.41 9.90
CA ALA A 7 -15.06 15.39 11.36
C ALA A 7 -13.58 15.26 11.77
N CYS A 8 -12.79 14.45 11.06
CA CYS A 8 -11.35 14.29 11.33
C CYS A 8 -10.51 15.53 10.97
N PHE A 9 -11.06 16.44 10.14
CA PHE A 9 -10.50 17.74 9.81
C PHE A 9 -11.45 18.91 10.14
N ALA A 10 -12.38 18.71 11.07
CA ALA A 10 -13.34 19.75 11.44
C ALA A 10 -12.66 20.90 12.17
N LEU A 11 -11.62 20.58 12.95
CA LEU A 11 -10.87 21.56 13.71
C LEU A 11 -9.81 22.21 12.82
N ARG A 12 -9.79 23.55 12.79
CA ARG A 12 -8.81 24.37 12.06
C ARG A 12 -7.36 23.94 12.38
N ARG A 13 -7.11 23.49 13.61
CA ARG A 13 -5.82 22.99 14.10
C ARG A 13 -5.35 21.72 13.38
N ASP A 14 -6.25 20.80 13.07
CA ASP A 14 -5.91 19.53 12.40
C ASP A 14 -5.58 19.76 10.91
N ARG A 15 -6.22 20.74 10.27
CA ARG A 15 -5.89 21.15 8.90
C ARG A 15 -4.53 21.80 8.81
N VAL A 16 -4.22 22.68 9.76
CA VAL A 16 -2.91 23.35 9.84
C VAL A 16 -1.81 22.31 10.07
N LEU A 17 -2.00 21.38 11.01
CA LEU A 17 -1.06 20.29 11.25
C LEU A 17 -0.86 19.41 10.00
N ALA A 18 -1.94 19.01 9.33
CA ALA A 18 -1.86 18.23 8.10
C ALA A 18 -1.12 18.99 6.98
N LEU A 19 -1.33 20.30 6.88
CA LEU A 19 -0.65 21.15 5.90
C LEU A 19 0.85 21.28 6.22
N PHE A 20 1.22 21.45 7.49
CA PHE A 20 2.63 21.43 7.92
C PHE A 20 3.30 20.09 7.64
N ILE A 21 2.63 18.97 7.93
CA ILE A 21 3.19 17.64 7.66
C ILE A 21 3.33 17.40 6.15
N LEU A 22 2.34 17.80 5.36
CA LEU A 22 2.40 17.71 3.91
C LEU A 22 3.55 18.58 3.35
N ALA A 23 3.67 19.83 3.81
CA ALA A 23 4.76 20.72 3.41
C ALA A 23 6.13 20.15 3.79
N GLY A 24 6.30 19.67 5.02
CA GLY A 24 7.53 19.03 5.47
C GLY A 24 7.88 17.78 4.65
N PHE A 25 6.89 16.96 4.31
CA PHE A 25 7.08 15.79 3.45
C PHE A 25 7.49 16.17 2.02
N LEU A 26 6.85 17.18 1.43
CA LEU A 26 7.19 17.68 0.09
C LEU A 26 8.60 18.29 0.07
N SER A 27 8.97 19.08 1.08
CA SER A 27 10.33 19.62 1.23
C SER A 27 11.38 18.52 1.39
N PHE A 28 11.07 17.48 2.18
CA PHE A 28 11.94 16.32 2.32
C PHE A 28 12.13 15.59 0.98
N LEU A 29 11.03 15.32 0.26
CA LEU A 29 11.09 14.70 -1.06
C LEU A 29 11.96 15.52 -2.01
N HIS A 30 11.76 16.84 -2.06
CA HIS A 30 12.56 17.73 -2.89
C HIS A 30 14.06 17.64 -2.55
N PHE A 31 14.41 17.75 -1.27
CA PHE A 31 15.80 17.68 -0.80
C PHE A 31 16.45 16.32 -1.11
N TRP A 32 15.74 15.23 -0.80
CA TRP A 32 16.22 13.87 -1.05
C TRP A 32 16.34 13.58 -2.55
N GLY A 33 15.33 13.96 -3.35
CA GLY A 33 15.36 13.81 -4.81
C GLY A 33 16.47 14.62 -5.48
N GLY A 34 16.85 15.77 -4.90
CA GLY A 34 17.98 16.57 -5.33
C GLY A 34 19.34 15.93 -5.05
N SER A 35 19.48 15.18 -3.95
CA SER A 35 20.75 14.58 -3.53
C SER A 35 21.04 13.20 -4.12
N GLN A 36 20.03 12.52 -4.67
CA GLN A 36 20.18 11.19 -5.26
C GLN A 36 20.56 11.23 -6.76
N PRO A 37 21.28 10.20 -7.26
CA PRO A 37 21.55 10.03 -8.67
C PRO A 37 20.26 10.01 -9.51
N TRP A 38 20.32 10.55 -10.73
CA TRP A 38 19.17 10.60 -11.63
C TRP A 38 18.53 9.23 -11.88
N PRO A 39 19.27 8.12 -12.12
CA PRO A 39 18.65 6.82 -12.35
C PRO A 39 17.82 6.32 -11.17
N MET A 40 18.27 6.58 -9.94
CA MET A 40 17.58 6.14 -8.72
C MET A 40 16.28 6.92 -8.50
N THR A 41 16.31 8.23 -8.75
CA THR A 41 15.13 9.09 -8.66
C THR A 41 14.15 8.85 -9.81
N ALA A 42 14.66 8.57 -11.01
CA ALA A 42 13.85 8.14 -12.16
C ALA A 42 13.15 6.81 -11.92
N GLY A 43 13.87 5.80 -11.40
CA GLY A 43 13.29 4.50 -11.07
C GLY A 43 12.22 4.61 -9.98
N GLY A 44 12.51 5.28 -8.88
CA GLY A 44 11.55 5.52 -7.80
C GLY A 44 10.34 6.33 -8.27
N GLY A 45 10.57 7.38 -9.04
CA GLY A 45 9.53 8.24 -9.60
C GLY A 45 8.60 7.49 -10.56
N GLY A 46 9.18 6.75 -11.51
CA GLY A 46 8.43 5.90 -12.44
C GLY A 46 7.62 4.82 -11.74
N GLY A 47 8.19 4.19 -10.70
CA GLY A 47 7.51 3.21 -9.87
C GLY A 47 6.28 3.80 -9.16
N VAL A 48 6.42 4.97 -8.53
CA VAL A 48 5.30 5.68 -7.87
C VAL A 48 4.22 6.07 -8.89
N ALA A 49 4.61 6.58 -10.06
CA ALA A 49 3.67 6.92 -11.13
C ALA A 49 2.88 5.68 -11.58
N CYS A 50 3.55 4.53 -11.74
CA CYS A 50 2.93 3.25 -12.09
C CYS A 50 1.93 2.77 -11.02
N LEU A 51 2.32 2.82 -9.73
CA LEU A 51 1.43 2.45 -8.64
C LEU A 51 0.19 3.36 -8.56
N LEU A 52 0.35 4.67 -8.80
CA LEU A 52 -0.77 5.61 -8.86
C LEU A 52 -1.71 5.29 -10.03
N GLY A 53 -1.18 5.05 -11.22
CA GLY A 53 -1.98 4.67 -12.39
C GLY A 53 -2.78 3.38 -12.14
N PHE A 54 -2.13 2.36 -11.59
CA PHE A 54 -2.77 1.10 -11.21
C PHE A 54 -3.85 1.29 -10.14
N GLY A 55 -3.53 2.04 -9.08
CA GLY A 55 -4.42 2.28 -7.95
C GLY A 55 -5.68 3.06 -8.35
N ILE A 56 -5.54 4.06 -9.21
CA ILE A 56 -6.66 4.86 -9.72
C ILE A 56 -7.60 4.02 -10.56
N GLU A 57 -7.08 3.17 -11.46
CA GLU A 57 -7.93 2.30 -12.26
C GLU A 57 -8.74 1.34 -11.38
N ARG A 58 -8.12 0.73 -10.36
CA ARG A 58 -8.85 -0.12 -9.40
C ARG A 58 -9.87 0.65 -8.57
N PHE A 59 -9.54 1.87 -8.15
CA PHE A 59 -10.44 2.72 -7.38
C PHE A 59 -11.67 3.12 -8.20
N LEU A 60 -11.46 3.55 -9.45
CA LEU A 60 -12.53 3.94 -10.35
C LEU A 60 -13.44 2.77 -10.68
N ASP A 61 -12.85 1.59 -10.90
CA ASP A 61 -13.62 0.40 -11.20
C ASP A 61 -14.52 -0.02 -10.02
N GLY A 62 -13.98 -0.03 -8.80
CA GLY A 62 -14.76 -0.33 -7.60
C GLY A 62 -15.85 0.71 -7.32
N ARG A 63 -15.58 1.98 -7.60
CA ARG A 63 -16.53 3.07 -7.42
C ARG A 63 -17.66 3.01 -8.45
N LEU A 64 -17.34 2.75 -9.72
CA LEU A 64 -18.34 2.58 -10.77
C LEU A 64 -19.21 1.35 -10.51
N ALA A 65 -18.62 0.21 -10.12
CA ALA A 65 -19.37 -0.99 -9.76
C ALA A 65 -20.34 -0.77 -8.59
N PHE A 66 -19.96 0.05 -7.59
CA PHE A 66 -20.87 0.43 -6.50
C PHE A 66 -22.04 1.31 -7.00
N HIS A 67 -21.79 2.20 -7.96
CA HIS A 67 -22.83 3.03 -8.55
C HIS A 67 -23.71 2.29 -9.56
N GLU A 68 -23.28 1.13 -10.08
CA GLU A 68 -24.10 0.22 -10.86
C GLU A 68 -25.16 -0.50 -10.01
N THR A 69 -24.93 -0.73 -8.71
CA THR A 69 -25.88 -1.45 -7.83
C THR A 69 -26.63 -0.54 -6.84
N ASP A 70 -25.94 0.29 -6.07
CA ASP A 70 -26.48 0.91 -4.85
C ASP A 70 -26.25 2.43 -4.77
N GLY A 71 -25.70 3.04 -5.82
CA GLY A 71 -25.17 4.41 -5.75
C GLY A 71 -26.04 5.48 -6.40
N LEU A 72 -25.95 6.70 -5.88
CA LEU A 72 -26.65 7.91 -6.34
C LEU A 72 -26.23 8.45 -7.73
N LEU A 73 -25.37 7.75 -8.47
CA LEU A 73 -24.90 8.12 -9.82
C LEU A 73 -25.21 7.04 -10.87
N PRO A 74 -26.46 6.53 -10.96
CA PRO A 74 -26.78 5.41 -11.84
C PRO A 74 -26.62 5.79 -13.33
N VAL A 75 -26.89 7.05 -13.70
CA VAL A 75 -26.81 7.51 -15.10
C VAL A 75 -25.38 7.44 -15.65
N ALA A 76 -24.40 7.91 -14.87
CA ALA A 76 -22.98 7.87 -15.24
C ALA A 76 -22.38 6.45 -15.19
N ALA A 77 -22.99 5.55 -14.41
CA ALA A 77 -22.61 4.13 -14.34
C ALA A 77 -23.14 3.33 -15.54
N LEU A 78 -24.36 3.64 -16.01
CA LEU A 78 -25.05 2.89 -17.07
C LEU A 78 -24.68 3.36 -18.49
N ARG A 79 -24.38 4.66 -18.70
CA ARG A 79 -24.04 5.18 -20.03
C ARG A 79 -22.53 5.11 -20.33
N ARG A 80 -22.17 4.40 -21.40
CA ARG A 80 -20.77 4.15 -21.81
C ARG A 80 -19.96 5.45 -22.01
N GLN A 81 -20.58 6.50 -22.53
CA GLN A 81 -19.92 7.79 -22.78
C GLN A 81 -19.62 8.54 -21.48
N GLU A 82 -20.60 8.64 -20.58
CA GLU A 82 -20.42 9.31 -19.27
C GLU A 82 -19.41 8.55 -18.40
N ARG A 83 -19.42 7.21 -18.44
CA ARG A 83 -18.42 6.37 -17.76
C ARG A 83 -17.00 6.67 -18.25
N ARG A 84 -16.81 6.86 -19.56
CA ARG A 84 -15.51 7.24 -20.15
C ARG A 84 -15.07 8.62 -19.72
N GLN A 85 -15.96 9.62 -19.77
CA GLN A 85 -15.65 10.98 -19.35
C GLN A 85 -15.30 11.04 -17.86
N TYR A 86 -16.04 10.32 -17.02
CA TYR A 86 -15.75 10.21 -15.59
C TYR A 86 -14.37 9.59 -15.34
N LYS A 87 -14.07 8.44 -15.97
CA LYS A 87 -12.74 7.81 -15.86
C LYS A 87 -11.63 8.76 -16.32
N MET A 88 -11.82 9.43 -17.45
CA MET A 88 -10.83 10.35 -18.01
C MET A 88 -10.57 11.53 -17.07
N ALA A 89 -11.61 12.14 -16.50
CA ALA A 89 -11.47 13.21 -15.52
C ALA A 89 -10.68 12.78 -14.29
N TRP A 90 -10.96 11.60 -13.74
CA TRP A 90 -10.23 11.08 -12.58
C TRP A 90 -8.80 10.66 -12.90
N HIS A 91 -8.55 10.10 -14.09
CA HIS A 91 -7.18 9.85 -14.53
C HIS A 91 -6.39 11.13 -14.72
N LEU A 92 -7.03 12.21 -15.19
CA LEU A 92 -6.40 13.52 -15.32
C LEU A 92 -6.07 14.13 -13.96
N VAL A 93 -6.97 14.02 -12.97
CA VAL A 93 -6.66 14.40 -11.58
C VAL A 93 -5.50 13.57 -11.02
N GLY A 94 -5.55 12.26 -11.22
CA GLY A 94 -4.49 11.33 -10.81
C GLY A 94 -3.13 11.64 -11.39
N PHE A 95 -3.11 11.89 -12.69
CA PHE A 95 -1.93 12.28 -13.43
C PHE A 95 -1.41 13.64 -12.96
N GLY A 96 -2.31 14.60 -12.71
CA GLY A 96 -1.95 15.90 -12.14
C GLY A 96 -1.28 15.79 -10.76
N VAL A 97 -1.78 14.91 -9.89
CA VAL A 97 -1.15 14.63 -8.59
C VAL A 97 0.23 14.00 -8.78
N ALA A 98 0.38 13.03 -9.69
CA ALA A 98 1.67 12.43 -9.99
C ALA A 98 2.67 13.45 -10.55
N ALA A 99 2.23 14.28 -11.51
CA ALA A 99 3.02 15.36 -12.09
C ALA A 99 3.47 16.37 -11.03
N PHE A 100 2.57 16.78 -10.14
CA PHE A 100 2.90 17.67 -9.03
C PHE A 100 3.95 17.06 -8.08
N MET A 101 3.77 15.80 -7.66
CA MET A 101 4.74 15.13 -6.80
C MET A 101 6.13 15.05 -7.42
N MET A 102 6.21 14.85 -8.73
CA MET A 102 7.47 14.71 -9.44
C MET A 102 8.12 16.06 -9.75
N LEU A 103 7.32 17.11 -9.99
CA LEU A 103 7.81 18.49 -10.03
C LEU A 103 8.47 18.87 -8.71
N VAL A 104 7.83 18.53 -7.59
CA VAL A 104 8.41 18.73 -6.25
C VAL A 104 9.67 17.89 -6.08
N LEU A 105 9.65 16.62 -6.49
CA LEU A 105 10.82 15.73 -6.36
C LEU A 105 12.02 16.23 -7.19
N ARG A 106 11.82 16.39 -8.51
CA ARG A 106 12.77 16.97 -9.47
C ARG A 106 12.09 17.14 -10.84
N ALA A 107 12.05 18.37 -11.37
CA ALA A 107 11.39 18.67 -12.64
C ALA A 107 11.82 17.78 -13.83
N ALA A 108 13.09 17.34 -13.86
CA ALA A 108 13.64 16.43 -14.87
C ALA A 108 12.99 15.03 -14.89
N LEU A 109 12.13 14.68 -13.93
CA LEU A 109 11.43 13.40 -13.86
C LEU A 109 10.11 13.40 -14.64
N LEU A 110 9.61 14.55 -15.08
CA LEU A 110 8.38 14.68 -15.88
C LEU A 110 8.27 13.68 -17.06
N PRO A 111 9.33 13.45 -17.86
CA PRO A 111 9.28 12.48 -18.96
C PRO A 111 9.05 11.04 -18.52
N VAL A 112 9.42 10.67 -17.29
CA VAL A 112 9.28 9.31 -16.75
C VAL A 112 7.86 9.03 -16.22
N ILE A 113 7.11 10.09 -15.88
CA ILE A 113 5.77 9.98 -15.29
C ILE A 113 4.77 9.40 -16.28
N VAL A 114 4.76 9.92 -17.51
CA VAL A 114 3.81 9.52 -18.54
C VAL A 114 3.89 8.01 -18.80
N PRO A 115 5.06 7.43 -19.16
CA PRO A 115 5.15 6.00 -19.40
C PRO A 115 4.88 5.19 -18.13
N GLY A 116 5.36 5.63 -16.96
CA GLY A 116 5.10 4.95 -15.70
C GLY A 116 3.61 4.87 -15.37
N TYR A 117 2.91 6.00 -15.39
CA TYR A 117 1.48 6.11 -15.07
C TYR A 117 0.62 5.33 -16.07
N VAL A 118 0.90 5.47 -17.37
CA VAL A 118 0.17 4.74 -18.42
C VAL A 118 0.39 3.23 -18.27
N ALA A 119 1.63 2.77 -18.05
CA ALA A 119 1.90 1.35 -17.81
C ALA A 119 1.12 0.83 -16.60
N GLY A 120 1.10 1.58 -15.50
CA GLY A 120 0.32 1.25 -14.31
C GLY A 120 -1.18 1.14 -14.57
N ALA A 121 -1.75 2.13 -15.25
CA ALA A 121 -3.18 2.16 -15.60
C ALA A 121 -3.56 0.99 -16.51
N LEU A 122 -2.75 0.71 -17.54
CA LEU A 122 -2.93 -0.43 -18.44
C LEU A 122 -2.85 -1.76 -17.68
N CYS A 123 -1.84 -1.96 -16.83
CA CYS A 123 -1.74 -3.13 -15.97
C CYS A 123 -2.98 -3.30 -15.10
N GLY A 124 -3.51 -2.21 -14.53
CA GLY A 124 -4.75 -2.22 -13.76
C GLY A 124 -5.94 -2.68 -14.59
N GLN A 125 -6.08 -2.14 -15.80
CA GLN A 125 -7.16 -2.47 -16.73
C GLN A 125 -7.09 -3.94 -17.19
N VAL A 126 -5.91 -4.43 -17.57
CA VAL A 126 -5.71 -5.83 -17.97
C VAL A 126 -6.03 -6.76 -16.80
N THR A 127 -5.53 -6.44 -15.60
CA THR A 127 -5.80 -7.24 -14.39
C THR A 127 -7.30 -7.33 -14.14
N LEU A 128 -8.03 -6.23 -14.23
CA LEU A 128 -9.49 -6.21 -14.04
C LEU A 128 -10.23 -6.97 -15.15
N HIS A 129 -9.79 -6.83 -16.40
CA HIS A 129 -10.39 -7.54 -17.53
C HIS A 129 -10.26 -9.06 -17.38
N VAL A 130 -9.05 -9.54 -17.08
CA VAL A 130 -8.76 -10.96 -16.81
C VAL A 130 -9.58 -11.48 -15.63
N VAL A 131 -9.65 -10.71 -14.53
CA VAL A 131 -10.45 -11.11 -13.35
C VAL A 131 -11.94 -11.21 -13.69
N ARG A 132 -12.48 -10.31 -14.52
CA ARG A 132 -13.88 -10.29 -14.91
C ARG A 132 -14.24 -11.39 -15.91
N SER A 133 -13.36 -11.69 -16.87
CA SER A 133 -13.60 -12.74 -17.87
C SER A 133 -13.60 -14.13 -17.28
N ILE A 134 -12.85 -14.36 -16.19
CA ILE A 134 -12.74 -15.67 -15.54
C ILE A 134 -13.88 -15.92 -14.52
N ALA A 135 -14.59 -14.88 -14.02
CA ALA A 135 -15.36 -15.02 -12.77
C ALA A 135 -16.79 -14.41 -12.72
N PRO A 136 -17.63 -14.38 -13.77
CA PRO A 136 -18.91 -13.67 -13.69
C PRO A 136 -19.88 -14.20 -12.61
N VAL A 137 -19.88 -15.52 -12.31
CA VAL A 137 -20.78 -16.13 -11.29
C VAL A 137 -20.03 -16.49 -9.99
N ARG A 138 -18.71 -16.65 -10.05
CA ARG A 138 -17.84 -17.01 -8.92
C ARG A 138 -17.20 -15.79 -8.23
N ALA A 139 -17.34 -14.57 -8.75
CA ALA A 139 -16.62 -13.38 -8.26
C ALA A 139 -16.81 -13.10 -6.77
N ALA A 140 -18.02 -13.26 -6.20
CA ALA A 140 -18.22 -13.00 -4.77
C ALA A 140 -17.54 -14.07 -3.88
N ALA A 141 -17.67 -15.35 -4.27
CA ALA A 141 -17.04 -16.47 -3.58
C ALA A 141 -15.51 -16.48 -3.76
N VAL A 142 -15.01 -16.15 -4.96
CA VAL A 142 -13.59 -15.97 -5.28
C VAL A 142 -13.05 -14.74 -4.59
N ARG A 143 -13.78 -13.63 -4.50
CA ARG A 143 -13.37 -12.44 -3.75
C ARG A 143 -13.26 -12.75 -2.26
N ARG A 144 -14.22 -13.48 -1.67
CA ARG A 144 -14.09 -13.99 -0.30
C ARG A 144 -12.88 -14.93 -0.18
N ARG A 145 -12.70 -15.88 -1.09
CA ARG A 145 -11.54 -16.79 -1.09
C ARG A 145 -10.23 -16.02 -1.21
N VAL A 146 -10.11 -15.03 -2.10
CA VAL A 146 -8.93 -14.17 -2.28
C VAL A 146 -8.68 -13.27 -1.08
N LEU A 147 -9.72 -12.83 -0.35
CA LEU A 147 -9.58 -12.07 0.90
C LEU A 147 -9.18 -12.94 2.10
N ILE A 148 -9.58 -14.23 2.08
CA ILE A 148 -9.28 -15.21 3.14
C ILE A 148 -7.95 -15.93 2.87
N TRP A 149 -7.58 -16.13 1.61
CA TRP A 149 -6.40 -16.86 1.17
C TRP A 149 -5.09 -16.30 1.76
N PRO A 150 -4.78 -14.99 1.70
CA PRO A 150 -3.54 -14.44 2.26
C PRO A 150 -3.44 -14.60 3.78
N ARG A 151 -4.53 -14.96 4.47
CA ARG A 151 -4.54 -15.24 5.91
C ARG A 151 -4.11 -16.66 6.25
N ARG A 152 -4.03 -17.56 5.26
CA ARG A 152 -3.56 -18.94 5.43
C ARG A 152 -2.03 -18.95 5.35
N TRP A 153 -1.39 -19.69 6.26
CA TRP A 153 0.07 -19.88 6.24
C TRP A 153 0.56 -20.45 4.89
N LEU A 154 -0.23 -21.33 4.28
CA LEU A 154 0.02 -21.89 2.95
C LEU A 154 0.10 -20.83 1.83
N ALA A 155 -0.62 -19.72 1.93
CA ALA A 155 -0.53 -18.65 0.94
C ALA A 155 0.82 -17.93 1.00
N GLY A 156 1.40 -17.80 2.19
CA GLY A 156 2.75 -17.30 2.39
C GLY A 156 3.82 -18.18 1.75
N LEU A 157 3.70 -19.50 1.98
CA LEU A 157 4.59 -20.48 1.36
C LEU A 157 4.43 -20.50 -0.16
N GLY A 158 3.20 -20.53 -0.67
CA GLY A 158 2.95 -20.45 -2.11
C GLY A 158 3.54 -19.19 -2.74
N ALA A 159 3.42 -18.04 -2.06
CA ALA A 159 4.02 -16.80 -2.50
C ALA A 159 5.56 -16.84 -2.50
N ALA A 160 6.18 -17.50 -1.51
CA ALA A 160 7.63 -17.71 -1.49
C ALA A 160 8.09 -18.64 -2.63
N VAL A 161 7.33 -19.70 -2.90
CA VAL A 161 7.58 -20.61 -4.04
C VAL A 161 7.46 -19.87 -5.38
N VAL A 162 6.51 -18.95 -5.52
CA VAL A 162 6.37 -18.11 -6.73
C VAL A 162 7.52 -17.10 -6.84
N LEU A 163 8.00 -16.55 -5.73
CA LEU A 163 9.12 -15.61 -5.72
C LEU A 163 10.47 -16.29 -6.01
N ALA A 164 10.65 -17.54 -5.59
CA ALA A 164 11.89 -18.30 -5.75
C ALA A 164 12.45 -18.32 -7.20
N PRO A 165 11.68 -18.68 -8.25
CA PRO A 165 12.20 -18.67 -9.62
C PRO A 165 12.60 -17.27 -10.09
N VAL A 166 11.88 -16.22 -9.64
CA VAL A 166 12.24 -14.83 -9.94
C VAL A 166 13.59 -14.48 -9.31
N LEU A 167 13.80 -14.85 -8.05
CA LEU A 167 15.08 -14.63 -7.36
C LEU A 167 16.24 -15.38 -8.02
N LEU A 168 16.00 -16.64 -8.44
CA LEU A 168 16.99 -17.45 -9.14
C LEU A 168 17.35 -16.86 -10.52
N LEU A 169 16.38 -16.27 -11.23
CA LEU A 169 16.64 -15.58 -12.49
C LEU A 169 17.41 -14.28 -12.25
N VAL A 170 16.99 -13.48 -11.27
CA VAL A 170 17.65 -12.23 -10.88
C VAL A 170 19.09 -12.48 -10.46
N ALA A 171 19.38 -13.59 -9.76
CA ALA A 171 20.74 -13.94 -9.32
C ALA A 171 21.77 -14.01 -10.46
N ARG A 172 21.33 -14.27 -11.70
CA ARG A 172 22.18 -14.34 -12.90
C ARG A 172 22.61 -12.97 -13.46
N LEU A 173 22.04 -11.87 -12.95
CA LEU A 173 22.43 -10.54 -13.39
C LEU A 173 23.84 -10.20 -12.89
N PRO A 174 24.69 -9.58 -13.74
CA PRO A 174 26.06 -9.25 -13.36
C PRO A 174 26.13 -8.15 -12.31
N ASP A 175 25.22 -7.16 -12.37
CA ASP A 175 25.19 -6.05 -11.43
C ASP A 175 24.55 -6.45 -10.09
N GLN A 176 25.32 -6.33 -9.01
CA GLN A 176 24.84 -6.58 -7.64
C GLN A 176 23.76 -5.60 -7.21
N THR A 177 23.84 -4.34 -7.62
CA THR A 177 22.87 -3.32 -7.26
C THR A 177 21.51 -3.63 -7.90
N ALA A 178 21.49 -3.91 -9.20
CA ALA A 178 20.28 -4.36 -9.90
C ALA A 178 19.64 -5.61 -9.26
N ARG A 179 20.45 -6.59 -8.82
CA ARG A 179 19.97 -7.80 -8.13
C ARG A 179 19.20 -7.48 -6.86
N LEU A 180 19.76 -6.63 -6.01
CA LEU A 180 19.14 -6.24 -4.74
C LEU A 180 17.85 -5.45 -4.96
N TRP A 181 17.83 -4.54 -5.95
CA TRP A 181 16.63 -3.77 -6.29
C TRP A 181 15.49 -4.65 -6.79
N LEU A 182 15.75 -5.53 -7.75
CA LEU A 182 14.72 -6.39 -8.33
C LEU A 182 14.19 -7.40 -7.30
N ALA A 183 15.06 -7.96 -6.47
CA ALA A 183 14.65 -8.83 -5.36
C ALA A 183 13.77 -8.08 -4.35
N GLY A 184 14.17 -6.85 -3.97
CA GLY A 184 13.42 -5.99 -3.08
C GLY A 184 12.04 -5.61 -3.64
N ILE A 185 11.96 -5.24 -4.92
CA ILE A 185 10.70 -4.90 -5.59
C ILE A 185 9.78 -6.13 -5.65
N GLY A 186 10.29 -7.29 -6.07
CA GLY A 186 9.50 -8.52 -6.12
C GLY A 186 8.93 -8.90 -4.75
N ALA A 187 9.77 -8.83 -3.71
CA ALA A 187 9.36 -9.07 -2.33
C ALA A 187 8.35 -8.03 -1.84
N ALA A 188 8.50 -6.76 -2.21
CA ALA A 188 7.58 -5.69 -1.83
C ALA A 188 6.20 -5.90 -2.46
N VAL A 189 6.15 -6.24 -3.76
CA VAL A 189 4.89 -6.50 -4.47
C VAL A 189 4.16 -7.68 -3.83
N ILE A 190 4.86 -8.78 -3.58
CA ILE A 190 4.26 -9.98 -2.96
C ILE A 190 3.86 -9.72 -1.51
N GLY A 191 4.72 -9.06 -0.73
CA GLY A 191 4.45 -8.65 0.64
C GLY A 191 3.19 -7.78 0.71
N LEU A 192 3.10 -6.75 -0.12
CA LEU A 192 1.92 -5.88 -0.24
C LEU A 192 0.67 -6.65 -0.67
N ALA A 193 0.77 -7.62 -1.59
CA ALA A 193 -0.37 -8.47 -1.95
C ALA A 193 -0.86 -9.31 -0.76
N LEU A 194 0.04 -9.76 0.12
CA LEU A 194 -0.28 -10.47 1.36
C LEU A 194 -0.77 -9.54 2.48
N THR A 195 -0.57 -8.21 2.38
CA THR A 195 -1.05 -7.23 3.37
C THR A 195 -2.54 -6.89 3.31
N GLY A 196 -3.33 -7.59 2.47
CA GLY A 196 -4.75 -7.30 2.28
C GLY A 196 -5.58 -7.40 3.58
N ILE A 197 -6.09 -6.26 4.06
CA ILE A 197 -6.93 -6.19 5.26
C ILE A 197 -8.39 -6.01 4.90
N ASP A 198 -9.25 -6.80 5.55
CA ASP A 198 -10.69 -6.59 5.52
C ASP A 198 -11.13 -5.81 6.76
N HIS A 199 -11.41 -4.52 6.56
CA HIS A 199 -11.89 -3.65 7.63
C HIS A 199 -13.17 -4.16 8.31
N ALA A 200 -14.03 -4.89 7.60
CA ALA A 200 -15.25 -5.45 8.20
C ALA A 200 -14.90 -6.54 9.22
N VAL A 201 -13.96 -7.42 8.88
CA VAL A 201 -13.50 -8.48 9.79
C VAL A 201 -12.76 -7.91 10.99
N VAL A 202 -11.88 -6.92 10.78
CA VAL A 202 -11.16 -6.25 11.88
C VAL A 202 -12.14 -5.64 12.88
N ARG A 203 -13.19 -4.94 12.39
CA ARG A 203 -14.21 -4.34 13.27
C ARG A 203 -15.10 -5.39 13.92
N PHE A 204 -15.44 -6.47 13.23
CA PHE A 204 -16.19 -7.58 13.80
C PHE A 204 -15.42 -8.23 14.95
N MET A 205 -14.13 -8.54 14.76
CA MET A 205 -13.31 -9.13 15.82
C MET A 205 -13.14 -8.18 17.01
N ALA A 206 -13.02 -6.87 16.75
CA ALA A 206 -12.97 -5.86 17.79
C ALA A 206 -14.27 -5.77 18.59
N GLY A 207 -15.43 -5.79 17.92
CA GLY A 207 -16.75 -5.80 18.55
C GLY A 207 -17.04 -7.09 19.32
N ALA A 208 -16.44 -8.22 18.91
CA ALA A 208 -16.47 -9.48 19.64
C ALA A 208 -15.53 -9.52 20.86
N GLY A 209 -14.89 -8.40 21.24
CA GLY A 209 -14.03 -8.30 22.41
C GLY A 209 -12.63 -8.89 22.25
N HIS A 210 -12.20 -9.23 21.02
CA HIS A 210 -10.84 -9.73 20.83
C HIS A 210 -9.80 -8.62 21.01
N ALA A 211 -8.76 -8.93 21.79
CA ALA A 211 -7.62 -8.04 21.98
C ALA A 211 -6.93 -7.69 20.64
N PRO A 212 -6.37 -6.47 20.48
CA PRO A 212 -5.72 -6.04 19.24
C PRO A 212 -4.64 -7.00 18.73
N TRP A 213 -3.87 -7.60 19.65
CA TRP A 213 -2.82 -8.57 19.31
C TRP A 213 -3.37 -9.84 18.65
N HIS A 214 -4.54 -10.32 19.07
CA HIS A 214 -5.19 -11.48 18.45
C HIS A 214 -5.60 -11.19 17.00
N VAL A 215 -6.09 -9.98 16.73
CA VAL A 215 -6.48 -9.53 15.38
C VAL A 215 -5.26 -9.42 14.47
N ILE A 216 -4.16 -8.85 14.97
CA ILE A 216 -2.88 -8.75 14.24
C ILE A 216 -2.37 -10.16 13.92
N ARG A 217 -2.27 -11.04 14.92
CA ARG A 217 -1.81 -12.42 14.74
C ARG A 217 -2.65 -13.16 13.70
N HIS A 218 -3.96 -12.92 13.64
CA HIS A 218 -4.83 -13.56 12.65
C HIS A 218 -4.48 -13.17 11.20
N HIS A 219 -4.18 -11.88 10.95
CA HIS A 219 -3.93 -11.36 9.61
C HIS A 219 -2.48 -11.54 9.14
N VAL A 220 -1.54 -11.66 10.07
CA VAL A 220 -0.09 -11.69 9.79
C VAL A 220 0.45 -13.10 9.45
N ARG A 221 -0.33 -14.17 9.69
CA ARG A 221 0.12 -15.58 9.51
C ARG A 221 0.71 -15.89 8.14
N GLY A 222 0.04 -15.46 7.06
CA GLY A 222 0.54 -15.69 5.71
C GLY A 222 1.84 -14.93 5.45
N LEU A 223 1.96 -13.70 5.98
CA LEU A 223 3.14 -12.88 5.74
C LEU A 223 4.36 -13.40 6.52
N VAL A 224 4.18 -13.89 7.76
CA VAL A 224 5.25 -14.56 8.52
C VAL A 224 5.71 -15.85 7.81
N ALA A 225 4.76 -16.65 7.29
CA ALA A 225 5.06 -17.85 6.54
C ALA A 225 5.74 -17.57 5.18
N PHE A 226 5.65 -16.33 4.67
CA PHE A 226 6.41 -15.86 3.51
C PHE A 226 7.81 -15.36 3.89
N CYS A 227 7.95 -14.61 4.99
CA CYS A 227 9.20 -13.97 5.40
C CYS A 227 10.38 -14.95 5.47
N VAL A 228 10.22 -16.04 6.24
CA VAL A 228 11.34 -16.95 6.55
C VAL A 228 11.82 -17.70 5.31
N PRO A 229 10.96 -18.38 4.53
CA PRO A 229 11.41 -19.08 3.32
C PRO A 229 11.92 -18.13 2.24
N ALA A 230 11.26 -16.99 2.02
CA ALA A 230 11.67 -16.05 0.97
C ALA A 230 13.04 -15.43 1.29
N ALA A 231 13.28 -15.06 2.56
CA ALA A 231 14.57 -14.56 3.00
C ALA A 231 15.68 -15.61 2.86
N LEU A 232 15.38 -16.87 3.21
CA LEU A 232 16.32 -17.98 3.05
C LEU A 232 16.67 -18.21 1.56
N VAL A 233 15.67 -18.23 0.69
CA VAL A 233 15.89 -18.38 -0.76
C VAL A 233 16.72 -17.23 -1.32
N ALA A 234 16.45 -15.98 -0.92
CA ALA A 234 17.26 -14.84 -1.35
C ALA A 234 18.68 -14.86 -0.78
N PHE A 235 18.86 -15.31 0.47
CA PHE A 235 20.17 -15.52 1.07
C PHE A 235 20.99 -16.52 0.26
N LEU A 236 20.38 -17.64 -0.14
CA LEU A 236 21.05 -18.68 -0.93
C LEU A 236 21.31 -18.25 -2.38
N ALA A 237 20.41 -17.50 -3.00
CA ALA A 237 20.50 -17.13 -4.42
C ALA A 237 21.37 -15.89 -4.67
N ILE A 238 21.27 -14.86 -3.82
CA ILE A 238 21.88 -13.53 -4.03
C ILE A 238 22.96 -13.25 -2.96
N GLY A 239 23.01 -14.03 -1.88
CA GLY A 239 23.93 -13.86 -0.77
C GLY A 239 23.32 -13.09 0.42
N PRO A 240 24.14 -12.81 1.45
CA PRO A 240 23.67 -12.20 2.71
C PRO A 240 22.92 -10.88 2.54
N ALA A 241 23.39 -10.03 1.62
CA ALA A 241 22.75 -8.76 1.31
C ALA A 241 21.33 -8.95 0.75
N GLY A 242 21.12 -9.95 -0.10
CA GLY A 242 19.80 -10.27 -0.67
C GLY A 242 18.82 -10.76 0.39
N GLY A 243 19.26 -11.65 1.28
CA GLY A 243 18.48 -12.09 2.43
C GLY A 243 18.11 -10.93 3.37
N GLY A 244 19.07 -10.04 3.63
CA GLY A 244 18.85 -8.84 4.45
C GLY A 244 17.81 -7.89 3.87
N VAL A 245 17.89 -7.58 2.57
CA VAL A 245 16.88 -6.74 1.88
C VAL A 245 15.50 -7.37 1.97
N LEU A 246 15.40 -8.69 1.77
CA LEU A 246 14.11 -9.38 1.78
C LEU A 246 13.49 -9.42 3.17
N LEU A 247 14.30 -9.61 4.22
CA LEU A 247 13.86 -9.47 5.61
C LEU A 247 13.40 -8.04 5.92
N ALA A 248 14.13 -7.02 5.46
CA ALA A 248 13.77 -5.63 5.68
C ALA A 248 12.42 -5.28 5.01
N VAL A 249 12.23 -5.69 3.75
CA VAL A 249 10.99 -5.46 2.99
C VAL A 249 9.80 -6.22 3.59
N SER A 250 10.01 -7.48 3.97
CA SER A 250 8.96 -8.30 4.57
C SER A 250 8.62 -7.83 5.99
N GLY A 251 9.61 -7.43 6.77
CA GLY A 251 9.44 -6.78 8.08
C GLY A 251 8.68 -5.46 7.95
N GLY A 252 9.00 -4.64 6.95
CA GLY A 252 8.24 -3.43 6.62
C GLY A 252 6.77 -3.74 6.27
N SER A 253 6.53 -4.82 5.52
CA SER A 253 5.17 -5.28 5.20
C SER A 253 4.41 -5.78 6.43
N LEU A 254 5.06 -6.50 7.35
CA LEU A 254 4.50 -6.92 8.65
C LEU A 254 4.12 -5.71 9.50
N PHE A 255 5.02 -4.74 9.58
CA PHE A 255 4.81 -3.50 10.29
C PHE A 255 3.63 -2.72 9.71
N LEU A 256 3.56 -2.60 8.38
CA LEU A 256 2.45 -1.97 7.66
C LEU A 256 1.11 -2.62 7.97
N VAL A 257 1.01 -3.95 7.92
CA VAL A 257 -0.24 -4.67 8.25
C VAL A 257 -0.65 -4.38 9.70
N SER A 258 0.29 -4.50 10.62
CA SER A 258 0.05 -4.27 12.05
C SER A 258 -0.47 -2.87 12.30
N LEU A 259 0.18 -1.87 11.69
CA LEU A 259 -0.21 -0.48 11.77
C LEU A 259 -1.58 -0.23 11.14
N ASN A 260 -1.87 -0.80 9.96
CA ASN A 260 -3.17 -0.69 9.32
C ASN A 260 -4.29 -1.27 10.21
N ILE A 261 -4.07 -2.41 10.85
CA ILE A 261 -5.04 -3.03 11.76
C ILE A 261 -5.29 -2.13 12.98
N LEU A 262 -4.22 -1.67 13.64
CA LEU A 262 -4.33 -0.82 14.82
C LEU A 262 -5.06 0.50 14.52
N VAL A 263 -4.76 1.13 13.39
CA VAL A 263 -5.45 2.36 12.98
C VAL A 263 -6.90 2.05 12.57
N ALA A 264 -7.18 0.93 11.93
CA ALA A 264 -8.55 0.51 11.58
C ALA A 264 -9.44 0.23 12.82
N LEU A 265 -8.85 -0.14 13.95
CA LEU A 265 -9.56 -0.26 15.23
C LEU A 265 -9.95 1.11 15.81
N LEU A 266 -9.17 2.16 15.51
CA LEU A 266 -9.33 3.49 16.09
C LEU A 266 -10.14 4.44 15.21
N TYR A 267 -10.05 4.32 13.89
CA TYR A 267 -10.60 5.29 12.95
C TYR A 267 -11.51 4.65 11.89
N ALA A 268 -12.45 5.45 11.37
CA ALA A 268 -13.23 5.05 10.20
C ALA A 268 -12.31 4.86 8.99
N LYS A 269 -12.66 3.94 8.07
CA LYS A 269 -11.83 3.52 6.92
C LYS A 269 -11.07 4.65 6.22
N GLN A 270 -11.75 5.75 5.90
CA GLN A 270 -11.14 6.88 5.18
C GLN A 270 -10.12 7.65 6.03
N ALA A 271 -10.43 7.89 7.31
CA ALA A 271 -9.50 8.54 8.24
C ALA A 271 -8.31 7.61 8.55
N ALA A 272 -8.54 6.30 8.63
CA ALA A 272 -7.47 5.33 8.82
C ALA A 272 -6.45 5.39 7.68
N SER A 273 -6.90 5.35 6.42
CA SER A 273 -5.98 5.45 5.27
C SER A 273 -5.13 6.72 5.29
N LEU A 274 -5.71 7.85 5.69
CA LEU A 274 -4.98 9.11 5.77
C LEU A 274 -3.95 9.11 6.91
N VAL A 275 -4.32 8.66 8.10
CA VAL A 275 -3.40 8.55 9.25
C VAL A 275 -2.23 7.64 8.90
N ILE A 276 -2.49 6.54 8.21
CA ILE A 276 -1.46 5.59 7.79
C ILE A 276 -0.50 6.23 6.78
N MET A 277 -1.03 6.93 5.78
CA MET A 277 -0.22 7.65 4.80
C MET A 277 0.67 8.70 5.47
N LEU A 278 0.11 9.49 6.37
CA LEU A 278 0.81 10.52 7.14
C LEU A 278 1.91 9.91 8.04
N THR A 279 1.58 8.80 8.71
CA THR A 279 2.52 8.09 9.59
C THR A 279 3.66 7.48 8.78
N LEU A 280 3.36 6.89 7.61
CA LEU A 280 4.38 6.37 6.70
C LEU A 280 5.29 7.47 6.17
N ALA A 281 4.72 8.60 5.76
CA ALA A 281 5.49 9.77 5.35
C ALA A 281 6.46 10.20 6.46
N MET A 282 5.99 10.26 7.71
CA MET A 282 6.83 10.61 8.86
C MET A 282 7.91 9.58 9.14
N ILE A 283 7.60 8.28 9.02
CA ILE A 283 8.57 7.19 9.14
C ILE A 283 9.68 7.34 8.11
N VAL A 284 9.32 7.62 6.84
CA VAL A 284 10.31 7.83 5.76
C VAL A 284 11.20 9.02 6.08
N VAL A 285 10.64 10.14 6.54
CA VAL A 285 11.40 11.33 6.92
C VAL A 285 12.37 11.02 8.06
N ILE A 286 11.91 10.38 9.13
CA ILE A 286 12.74 10.01 10.29
C ILE A 286 13.83 9.00 9.88
N ALA A 287 13.49 8.01 9.07
CA ALA A 287 14.44 7.00 8.61
C ALA A 287 15.60 7.62 7.83
N ASN A 288 15.35 8.69 7.07
CA ASN A 288 16.39 9.36 6.30
C ASN A 288 17.16 10.41 7.11
N MET A 289 16.50 11.15 7.99
CA MET A 289 17.14 12.25 8.73
C MET A 289 17.81 11.78 10.02
N LEU A 290 17.20 10.82 10.72
CA LEU A 290 17.58 10.36 12.05
C LEU A 290 17.40 8.83 12.15
N PRO A 291 18.17 8.02 11.40
CA PRO A 291 18.00 6.57 11.36
C PRO A 291 18.16 5.91 12.74
N ILE A 292 18.99 6.48 13.60
CA ILE A 292 19.21 6.02 14.99
C ILE A 292 17.94 6.19 15.85
N VAL A 293 17.12 7.21 15.57
CA VAL A 293 15.88 7.52 16.32
C VAL A 293 14.69 6.70 15.82
N LEU A 294 14.74 6.22 14.58
CA LEU A 294 13.69 5.42 13.96
C LEU A 294 13.17 4.26 14.83
N PRO A 295 14.01 3.35 15.38
CA PRO A 295 13.52 2.22 16.18
C PRO A 295 12.73 2.67 17.41
N LEU A 296 13.21 3.71 18.11
CA LEU A 296 12.52 4.29 19.26
C LEU A 296 11.16 4.87 18.87
N PHE A 297 11.11 5.61 17.76
CA PHE A 297 9.87 6.18 17.24
C PHE A 297 8.85 5.08 16.87
N LEU A 298 9.29 4.02 16.19
CA LEU A 298 8.42 2.90 15.80
C LEU A 298 7.87 2.16 17.03
N ILE A 299 8.70 1.90 18.04
CA ILE A 299 8.27 1.26 19.30
C ILE A 299 7.23 2.13 20.00
N MET A 300 7.50 3.44 20.14
CA MET A 300 6.58 4.37 20.80
C MET A 300 5.24 4.49 20.06
N LEU A 301 5.29 4.53 18.72
CA LEU A 301 4.11 4.56 17.86
C LEU A 301 3.24 3.30 18.03
N ILE A 302 3.85 2.10 17.93
CA ILE A 302 3.14 0.84 18.14
C ILE A 302 2.55 0.79 19.54
N TRP A 303 3.34 1.12 20.57
CA TRP A 303 2.91 1.13 21.96
C TRP A 303 1.69 2.02 22.18
N GLN A 304 1.74 3.25 21.68
CA GLN A 304 0.64 4.20 21.80
C GLN A 304 -0.62 3.72 21.08
N LEU A 305 -0.47 3.17 19.87
CA LEU A 305 -1.59 2.63 19.08
C LEU A 305 -2.22 1.40 19.74
N VAL A 306 -1.42 0.47 20.26
CA VAL A 306 -1.90 -0.71 20.98
C VAL A 306 -2.66 -0.31 22.24
N ARG A 307 -2.10 0.60 23.05
CA ARG A 307 -2.75 1.08 24.28
C ARG A 307 -4.09 1.74 23.99
N ARG A 308 -4.15 2.59 22.96
CA ARG A 308 -5.41 3.25 22.53
C ARG A 308 -6.42 2.25 21.97
N ALA A 309 -5.97 1.28 21.17
CA ALA A 309 -6.84 0.27 20.60
C ALA A 309 -7.44 -0.62 21.70
N ALA A 310 -6.63 -1.04 22.68
CA ALA A 310 -7.09 -1.82 23.83
C ALA A 310 -8.07 -1.04 24.73
N ALA A 311 -7.93 0.28 24.87
CA ALA A 311 -8.90 1.09 25.60
C ALA A 311 -10.28 1.15 24.90
N ARG A 312 -10.31 1.07 23.57
CA ARG A 312 -11.55 1.13 22.78
C ARG A 312 -12.30 -0.20 22.62
N THR A 313 -11.64 -1.34 22.82
CA THR A 313 -12.32 -2.65 22.74
C THR A 313 -13.41 -2.82 23.81
N TRP A 314 -13.40 -2.01 24.87
CA TRP A 314 -14.34 -2.09 26.00
C TRP A 314 -15.48 -1.06 25.96
N ILE A 315 -15.47 -0.10 25.02
CA ILE A 315 -16.45 1.00 24.98
C ILE A 315 -17.65 0.66 24.08
N VAL A 316 -17.61 -0.49 23.40
CA VAL A 316 -18.68 -0.97 22.50
C VAL A 316 -19.44 -2.17 23.08
N ALA A 317 -19.14 -2.54 24.33
CA ALA A 317 -19.91 -3.51 25.12
C ALA A 317 -20.90 -2.78 26.02
#